data_AF-A0A7S4HVA4-F1
#
_entry.id   AF-A0A7S4HVA4-F1
#
_cell.length_a   1.000
_cell.length_b   1.000
_cell.length_c   1.000
_cell.angle_alpha   90.00
_cell.angle_beta   90.00
_cell.angle_gamma   90.00
#
_symmetry.space_group_name_H-M   'P 1'
#
loop_
_entity.id
_entity.type
_entity.pdbx_description
1 polymer ?
#
loop_
_entity_poly.entity_id
_entity_poly.type
_entity_poly.pdbx_seq_one_letter_code
_entity_poly.pdbx_strand_id
1 'polypeptide(L)'
;EKQNAMACARSGGSCSIGSKAFAIAGGQLDIHAIDDGCPTWTKLKSLNEAKTEITLADPAAAACWAPGAELLFTSDDVGWPGKAQVATVASVSGETITLTAPLERKVTAIDHGYGDVFAVEVALLTRRVTFEPEDNTGLIGGHTIVLHTPHVAQTLQGVEFRRFGQQGNLGRYPVHFHMSESVYGSVVSKNLVR
;
A
#
# COMPACT_ATOMS: atom_id res chain seq x y z
N GLU A 1 8.14 -27.17 12.05
CA GLU A 1 7.80 -25.74 11.96
C GLU A 1 7.72 -25.08 13.34
N LYS A 2 8.81 -24.51 13.86
CA LYS A 2 8.81 -23.71 15.11
C LYS A 2 9.69 -22.46 14.97
N GLN A 3 9.72 -21.84 13.80
CA GLN A 3 10.68 -20.77 13.53
C GLN A 3 10.36 -19.45 14.26
N ASN A 4 9.14 -19.29 14.81
CA ASN A 4 8.74 -18.07 15.54
C ASN A 4 8.61 -18.26 17.06
N ALA A 5 8.77 -19.48 17.59
CA ALA A 5 8.55 -19.75 19.02
C ALA A 5 9.71 -19.29 19.93
N MET A 6 10.84 -18.86 19.36
CA MET A 6 12.06 -18.50 20.10
C MET A 6 12.28 -16.99 20.25
N ALA A 7 11.40 -16.14 19.72
CA ALA A 7 11.50 -14.68 19.90
C ALA A 7 11.00 -14.22 21.28
N CYS A 8 10.03 -14.92 21.86
CA CYS A 8 9.66 -14.77 23.27
C CYS A 8 9.86 -16.10 24.00
N ALA A 9 10.78 -16.14 24.97
CA ALA A 9 11.03 -17.35 25.75
C ALA A 9 9.80 -17.69 26.61
N ARG A 10 9.32 -18.94 26.55
CA ARG A 10 8.22 -19.45 27.39
C ARG A 10 8.53 -19.45 28.90
N SER A 11 9.77 -19.15 29.30
CA SER A 11 10.28 -19.30 30.67
C SER A 11 11.06 -18.05 31.14
N GLY A 12 10.36 -16.93 31.34
CA GLY A 12 10.90 -15.77 32.07
C GLY A 12 12.00 -14.97 31.38
N GLY A 13 12.29 -15.22 30.09
CA GLY A 13 13.20 -14.41 29.27
C GLY A 13 12.46 -13.30 28.52
N SER A 14 13.07 -12.13 28.39
CA SER A 14 12.53 -10.98 27.66
C SER A 14 12.19 -11.34 26.21
N CYS A 15 11.03 -10.90 25.71
CA CYS A 15 10.72 -11.03 24.28
C CYS A 15 11.60 -10.08 23.46
N SER A 16 12.41 -10.64 22.55
CA SER A 16 13.26 -9.84 21.67
C SER A 16 12.47 -9.39 20.44
N ILE A 17 11.99 -8.15 20.50
CA ILE A 17 11.31 -7.48 19.39
C ILE A 17 12.31 -7.00 18.31
N GLY A 18 13.59 -6.87 18.65
CA GLY A 18 14.61 -6.35 17.73
C GLY A 18 14.54 -4.82 17.54
N SER A 19 15.40 -4.28 16.68
CA SER A 19 15.52 -2.82 16.46
C SER A 19 14.49 -2.29 15.47
N LYS A 20 14.23 -0.97 15.54
CA LYS A 20 13.33 -0.23 14.63
C LYS A 20 11.89 -0.78 14.61
N ALA A 21 11.39 -1.14 15.79
CA ALA A 21 10.10 -1.77 15.94
C ALA A 21 8.97 -0.75 16.13
N PHE A 22 7.93 -0.87 15.32
CA PHE A 22 6.59 -0.38 15.63
C PHE A 22 5.80 -1.54 16.23
N ALA A 23 5.74 -1.59 17.56
CA ALA A 23 5.18 -2.74 18.28
C ALA A 23 3.78 -2.43 18.82
N ILE A 24 2.83 -3.29 18.50
CA ILE A 24 1.51 -3.33 19.14
C ILE A 24 1.48 -4.57 20.02
N ALA A 25 1.54 -4.40 21.33
CA ALA A 25 1.62 -5.50 22.27
C ALA A 25 0.46 -5.44 23.27
N GLY A 26 -0.30 -6.53 23.38
CA GLY A 26 -1.39 -6.61 24.36
C GLY A 26 -2.76 -6.18 23.83
N GLY A 27 -2.88 -5.60 22.63
CA GLY A 27 -4.18 -5.15 22.13
C GLY A 27 -4.18 -3.84 21.34
N GLN A 28 -5.37 -3.24 21.26
CA GLN A 28 -5.98 -2.69 20.05
C GLN A 28 -5.20 -1.58 19.29
N LEU A 29 -5.10 -1.62 17.96
CA LEU A 29 -4.64 -0.53 17.06
C LEU A 29 -5.75 -0.23 16.06
N ASP A 30 -5.99 1.03 15.71
CA ASP A 30 -6.85 1.41 14.59
C ASP A 30 -6.20 2.59 13.85
N ILE A 31 -6.00 2.52 12.53
CA ILE A 31 -5.54 3.61 11.70
C ILE A 31 -6.33 3.62 10.42
N HIS A 32 -6.98 4.75 10.16
CA HIS A 32 -7.80 5.00 8.99
C HIS A 32 -7.30 6.31 8.36
N ALA A 33 -6.30 6.21 7.50
CA ALA A 33 -5.65 7.34 6.85
C ALA A 33 -6.15 7.56 5.41
N ILE A 34 -7.29 6.96 5.08
CA ILE A 34 -8.02 7.14 3.84
C ILE A 34 -9.51 6.93 4.09
N ASP A 35 -10.35 7.74 3.43
CA ASP A 35 -11.80 7.66 3.57
C ASP A 35 -12.34 6.35 2.96
N ASP A 36 -13.39 5.78 3.56
CA ASP A 36 -13.92 4.46 3.14
C ASP A 36 -14.43 4.45 1.70
N GLY A 37 -15.07 5.55 1.28
CA GLY A 37 -15.53 5.77 -0.08
C GLY A 37 -14.41 6.04 -1.09
N CYS A 38 -13.16 6.18 -0.64
CA CYS A 38 -12.02 6.41 -1.53
C CYS A 38 -11.35 5.10 -1.94
N PRO A 39 -11.35 4.76 -3.25
CA PRO A 39 -10.58 3.63 -3.75
C PRO A 39 -9.08 3.96 -3.74
N THR A 40 -8.26 2.97 -3.38
CA THR A 40 -6.79 3.07 -3.50
C THR A 40 -6.27 2.59 -4.84
N TRP A 41 -7.09 1.90 -5.61
CA TRP A 41 -6.77 1.44 -6.94
C TRP A 41 -8.04 1.25 -7.75
N THR A 42 -7.92 1.37 -9.06
CA THR A 42 -8.96 1.06 -10.03
C THR A 42 -8.28 0.81 -11.38
N LYS A 43 -9.02 0.80 -12.48
CA LYS A 43 -8.48 0.59 -13.82
C LYS A 43 -8.57 1.84 -14.67
N LEU A 44 -7.63 1.98 -15.59
CA LEU A 44 -7.60 3.06 -16.56
C LEU A 44 -8.75 2.89 -17.57
N LYS A 45 -9.71 3.81 -17.58
CA LYS A 45 -10.86 3.75 -18.49
C LYS A 45 -10.52 4.38 -19.84
N SER A 46 -9.92 5.57 -19.83
CA SER A 46 -9.49 6.26 -21.05
C SER A 46 -8.23 7.07 -20.80
N LEU A 47 -7.48 7.31 -21.88
CA LEU A 47 -6.32 8.19 -21.95
C LEU A 47 -6.47 9.04 -23.21
N ASN A 48 -6.36 10.37 -23.11
CA ASN A 48 -6.48 11.25 -24.26
C ASN A 48 -5.26 11.15 -25.21
N GLU A 49 -5.35 11.72 -26.41
CA GLU A 49 -4.28 11.69 -27.41
C GLU A 49 -2.99 12.36 -26.93
N ALA A 50 -3.11 13.44 -26.14
CA ALA A 50 -1.99 14.12 -25.52
C ALA A 50 -1.36 13.34 -24.34
N LYS A 51 -1.97 12.22 -23.95
CA LYS A 51 -1.57 11.32 -22.85
C LYS A 51 -1.47 11.99 -21.48
N THR A 52 -2.17 13.09 -21.29
CA THR A 52 -2.15 13.92 -20.07
C THR A 52 -3.48 13.91 -19.35
N GLU A 53 -4.56 13.45 -19.96
CA GLU A 53 -5.88 13.37 -19.33
C GLU A 53 -6.38 11.94 -19.30
N ILE A 54 -6.87 11.53 -18.14
CA ILE A 54 -7.38 10.19 -17.92
C ILE A 54 -8.78 10.22 -17.30
N THR A 55 -9.52 9.14 -17.55
CA THR A 55 -10.68 8.76 -16.72
C THR A 55 -10.45 7.36 -16.17
N LEU A 56 -11.12 7.05 -15.08
CA LEU A 56 -10.95 5.79 -14.36
C LEU A 56 -12.26 4.98 -14.37
N ALA A 57 -12.15 3.67 -14.22
CA ALA A 57 -13.30 2.78 -14.21
C ALA A 57 -14.19 3.01 -12.97
N ASP A 58 -13.57 3.34 -11.83
CA ASP A 58 -14.27 3.80 -10.63
C ASP A 58 -14.28 5.34 -10.60
N PRO A 59 -15.43 5.99 -10.82
CA PRO A 59 -15.52 7.46 -10.84
C PRO A 59 -15.26 8.09 -9.46
N ALA A 60 -15.40 7.33 -8.35
CA ALA A 60 -15.09 7.84 -7.02
C ALA A 60 -13.60 8.15 -6.84
N ALA A 61 -12.72 7.52 -7.63
CA ALA A 61 -11.28 7.75 -7.58
C ALA A 61 -10.91 9.21 -7.89
N ALA A 62 -11.52 9.83 -8.91
CA ALA A 62 -11.24 11.20 -9.30
C ALA A 62 -11.55 12.19 -8.15
N ALA A 63 -12.67 11.98 -7.45
CA ALA A 63 -13.03 12.81 -6.29
C ALA A 63 -12.07 12.68 -5.10
N CYS A 64 -11.37 11.55 -4.98
CA CYS A 64 -10.47 11.24 -3.88
C CYS A 64 -9.00 11.57 -4.14
N TRP A 65 -8.56 11.57 -5.40
CA TRP A 65 -7.15 11.68 -5.77
C TRP A 65 -6.81 13.14 -6.10
N ALA A 66 -6.54 13.91 -5.05
CA ALA A 66 -6.31 15.35 -5.13
C ALA A 66 -5.08 15.76 -5.97
N PRO A 67 -5.02 17.02 -6.46
CA PRO A 67 -3.81 17.57 -7.06
C PRO A 67 -2.57 17.37 -6.20
N GLY A 68 -1.45 16.99 -6.82
CA GLY A 68 -0.20 16.59 -6.15
C GLY A 68 -0.13 15.11 -5.79
N ALA A 69 -1.21 14.34 -5.94
CA ALA A 69 -1.17 12.89 -5.71
C ALA A 69 -0.30 12.16 -6.75
N GLU A 70 0.45 11.17 -6.29
CA GLU A 70 1.21 10.24 -7.11
C GLU A 70 0.33 9.02 -7.46
N LEU A 71 0.27 8.68 -8.74
CA LEU A 71 -0.45 7.53 -9.26
C LEU A 71 0.52 6.58 -9.95
N LEU A 72 0.45 5.29 -9.61
CA LEU A 72 1.15 4.21 -10.30
C LEU A 72 0.25 3.65 -11.39
N PHE A 73 0.78 3.58 -12.62
CA PHE A 73 0.18 2.88 -13.75
C PHE A 73 0.98 1.61 -13.97
N THR A 74 0.31 0.45 -13.94
CA THR A 74 1.00 -0.83 -14.13
C THR A 74 1.54 -0.99 -15.56
N SER A 75 2.38 -2.00 -15.73
CA SER A 75 2.81 -2.42 -17.06
C SER A 75 1.64 -3.06 -17.80
N ASP A 76 1.45 -2.69 -19.06
CA ASP A 76 0.61 -3.37 -20.06
C ASP A 76 1.41 -4.35 -20.94
N ASP A 77 2.69 -4.57 -20.59
CA ASP A 77 3.60 -5.46 -21.30
C ASP A 77 3.94 -6.66 -20.40
N VAL A 78 3.64 -7.86 -20.90
CA VAL A 78 3.86 -9.14 -20.23
C VAL A 78 5.34 -9.50 -20.04
N GLY A 79 6.24 -8.90 -20.84
CA GLY A 79 7.67 -9.24 -20.80
C GLY A 79 8.48 -8.36 -19.85
N TRP A 80 8.06 -7.11 -19.64
CA TRP A 80 8.92 -6.06 -19.09
C TRP A 80 8.26 -5.34 -17.90
N PRO A 81 8.51 -5.76 -16.64
CA PRO A 81 7.95 -5.11 -15.46
C PRO A 81 8.42 -3.65 -15.28
N GLY A 82 9.50 -3.25 -15.94
CA GLY A 82 10.06 -1.89 -15.88
C GLY A 82 9.23 -0.81 -16.59
N LYS A 83 8.11 -1.16 -17.24
CA LYS A 83 7.22 -0.18 -17.89
C LYS A 83 6.14 0.39 -16.98
N ALA A 84 6.13 0.03 -15.69
CA ALA A 84 5.28 0.74 -14.74
C ALA A 84 5.69 2.22 -14.67
N GLN A 85 4.72 3.13 -14.66
CA GLN A 85 4.99 4.57 -14.67
C GLN A 85 4.30 5.23 -13.48
N VAL A 86 5.01 6.14 -12.81
CA VAL A 86 4.42 7.03 -11.81
C VAL A 86 4.16 8.38 -12.45
N ALA A 87 2.97 8.93 -12.26
CA ALA A 87 2.63 10.28 -12.67
C ALA A 87 1.97 11.05 -11.53
N THR A 88 2.03 12.37 -11.62
CA THR A 88 1.46 13.28 -10.62
C THR A 88 0.20 13.91 -11.15
N VAL A 89 -0.83 14.00 -10.31
CA VAL A 89 -2.08 14.71 -10.63
C VAL A 89 -1.81 16.21 -10.63
N ALA A 90 -2.04 16.88 -11.76
CA ALA A 90 -2.01 18.34 -11.90
C ALA A 90 -3.35 18.96 -11.45
N SER A 91 -4.46 18.41 -11.91
CA SER A 91 -5.80 18.90 -11.55
C SER A 91 -6.86 17.81 -11.72
N VAL A 92 -8.03 18.02 -11.12
CA VAL A 92 -9.22 17.18 -11.30
C VAL A 92 -10.40 18.08 -11.65
N SER A 93 -11.15 17.71 -12.70
CA SER A 93 -12.38 18.38 -13.12
C SER A 93 -13.45 17.34 -13.42
N GLY A 94 -14.43 17.20 -12.53
CA GLY A 94 -15.41 16.11 -12.61
C GLY A 94 -14.72 14.75 -12.48
N GLU A 95 -14.92 13.86 -13.46
CA GLU A 95 -14.26 12.54 -13.51
C GLU A 95 -12.91 12.56 -14.24
N THR A 96 -12.51 13.70 -14.80
CA THR A 96 -11.28 13.82 -15.56
C THR A 96 -10.13 14.25 -14.65
N ILE A 97 -9.06 13.44 -14.67
CA ILE A 97 -7.80 13.74 -13.98
C ILE A 97 -6.78 14.19 -15.04
N THR A 98 -6.21 15.38 -14.85
CA THR A 98 -5.09 15.87 -15.67
C THR A 98 -3.78 15.61 -14.94
N LEU A 99 -2.79 15.07 -15.65
CA LEU A 99 -1.46 14.73 -15.16
C LEU A 99 -0.47 15.85 -15.47
N THR A 100 0.57 15.97 -14.67
CA THR A 100 1.63 16.98 -14.85
C THR A 100 2.53 16.72 -16.06
N ALA A 101 2.57 15.47 -16.53
CA ALA A 101 3.37 15.03 -17.67
C ALA A 101 2.63 13.93 -18.44
N PRO A 102 2.87 13.81 -19.75
CA PRO A 102 2.27 12.76 -20.56
C PRO A 102 2.73 11.37 -20.12
N LEU A 103 1.81 10.40 -20.11
CA LEU A 103 2.13 8.99 -19.93
C LEU A 103 2.74 8.40 -21.21
N GLU A 104 3.41 7.26 -21.07
CA GLU A 104 3.57 6.34 -22.20
C GLU A 104 2.19 5.78 -22.63
N ARG A 105 2.11 5.18 -23.82
CA ARG A 105 0.85 4.54 -24.22
C ARG A 105 0.56 3.40 -23.23
N LYS A 106 -0.66 3.38 -22.68
CA LYS A 106 -1.16 2.34 -21.78
C LYS A 106 -2.44 1.73 -22.34
N VAL A 107 -2.63 0.43 -22.13
CA VAL A 107 -3.91 -0.24 -22.43
C VAL A 107 -5.00 0.28 -21.48
N THR A 108 -6.10 0.72 -22.07
CA THR A 108 -7.28 1.29 -21.42
C THR A 108 -8.48 0.33 -21.53
N ALA A 109 -9.54 0.57 -20.77
CA ALA A 109 -10.75 -0.27 -20.82
C ALA A 109 -11.54 -0.18 -22.14
N ILE A 110 -11.26 0.83 -22.97
CA ILE A 110 -11.87 0.97 -24.29
C ILE A 110 -11.02 0.30 -25.38
N ASP A 111 -9.80 -0.11 -25.06
CA ASP A 111 -8.93 -0.77 -26.02
C ASP A 111 -9.35 -2.23 -26.26
N HIS A 112 -9.17 -2.69 -27.50
CA HIS A 112 -9.38 -4.08 -27.93
C HIS A 112 -10.79 -4.67 -27.74
N GLY A 113 -11.77 -3.90 -27.23
CA GLY A 113 -13.16 -4.33 -27.11
C GLY A 113 -13.43 -5.35 -26.00
N TYR A 114 -12.47 -5.60 -25.12
CA TYR A 114 -12.59 -6.54 -23.98
C TYR A 114 -12.97 -5.85 -22.66
N GLY A 115 -13.34 -4.56 -22.72
CA GLY A 115 -13.65 -3.78 -21.53
C GLY A 115 -12.43 -3.62 -20.62
N ASP A 116 -12.68 -3.59 -19.33
CA ASP A 116 -11.65 -3.36 -18.31
C ASP A 116 -10.74 -4.57 -18.07
N VAL A 117 -10.94 -5.72 -18.73
CA VAL A 117 -10.21 -6.96 -18.46
C VAL A 117 -8.69 -6.80 -18.62
N PHE A 118 -8.25 -6.06 -19.64
CA PHE A 118 -6.83 -5.82 -19.94
C PHE A 118 -6.37 -4.39 -19.62
N ALA A 119 -7.26 -3.55 -19.11
CA ALA A 119 -6.92 -2.19 -18.75
C ALA A 119 -5.87 -2.20 -17.65
N VAL A 120 -4.89 -1.30 -17.76
CA VAL A 120 -3.88 -1.16 -16.71
C VAL A 120 -4.53 -0.74 -15.40
N GLU A 121 -3.99 -1.27 -14.32
CA GLU A 121 -4.37 -0.87 -12.98
C GLU A 121 -3.68 0.46 -12.66
N VAL A 122 -4.45 1.34 -12.03
CA VAL A 122 -3.99 2.63 -11.56
C VAL A 122 -4.13 2.64 -10.04
N ALA A 123 -3.04 2.83 -9.32
CA ALA A 123 -3.01 2.82 -7.87
C ALA A 123 -2.56 4.18 -7.32
N LEU A 124 -3.27 4.70 -6.33
CA LEU A 124 -2.85 5.87 -5.56
C LEU A 124 -1.64 5.49 -4.70
N LEU A 125 -0.52 6.19 -4.87
CA LEU A 125 0.68 6.00 -4.04
C LEU A 125 0.75 6.99 -2.87
N THR A 126 0.15 8.18 -3.01
CA THR A 126 0.16 9.17 -1.92
C THR A 126 -0.68 8.68 -0.73
N ARG A 127 -0.11 8.81 0.47
CA ARG A 127 -0.77 8.53 1.75
C ARG A 127 -0.61 9.73 2.68
N ARG A 128 -1.59 9.96 3.54
CA ARG A 128 -1.57 11.07 4.53
C ARG A 128 -0.72 10.73 5.75
N VAL A 129 -0.54 9.44 6.03
CA VAL A 129 0.23 8.93 7.17
C VAL A 129 1.31 7.99 6.64
N THR A 130 2.56 8.29 6.96
CA THR A 130 3.73 7.49 6.59
C THR A 130 4.50 7.09 7.84
N PHE A 131 4.80 5.79 7.97
CA PHE A 131 5.75 5.25 8.91
C PHE A 131 7.11 5.11 8.23
N GLU A 132 8.14 5.74 8.78
CA GLU A 132 9.49 5.73 8.23
C GLU A 132 10.52 5.65 9.38
N PRO A 133 11.53 4.77 9.32
CA PRO A 133 12.61 4.74 10.31
C PRO A 133 13.54 5.95 10.17
N GLU A 134 14.14 6.39 11.27
CA GLU A 134 15.08 7.53 11.30
C GLU A 134 16.33 7.30 10.44
N ASP A 135 16.90 6.10 10.51
CA ASP A 135 18.08 5.66 9.76
C ASP A 135 17.73 4.51 8.81
N ASN A 136 18.24 4.63 7.58
CA ASN A 136 17.90 3.77 6.45
C ASN A 136 19.13 3.09 5.83
N THR A 137 20.23 2.98 6.59
CA THR A 137 21.47 2.42 6.06
C THR A 137 21.35 0.91 5.89
N GLY A 138 21.41 0.45 4.64
CA GLY A 138 21.51 -0.96 4.30
C GLY A 138 20.17 -1.69 4.22
N LEU A 139 20.17 -2.96 4.60
CA LEU A 139 19.05 -3.88 4.38
C LEU A 139 18.13 -4.01 5.61
N ILE A 140 18.24 -3.08 6.57
CA ILE A 140 17.58 -3.12 7.88
C ILE A 140 16.68 -1.90 8.04
N GLY A 141 15.42 -2.03 7.60
CA GLY A 141 14.38 -1.03 7.75
C GLY A 141 13.58 -1.13 9.06
N GLY A 142 12.55 -0.28 9.17
CA GLY A 142 11.54 -0.39 10.22
C GLY A 142 10.79 -1.72 10.12
N HIS A 143 10.16 -2.18 11.19
CA HIS A 143 9.26 -3.33 11.09
C HIS A 143 8.09 -3.18 12.06
N THR A 144 6.96 -3.78 11.73
CA THR A 144 5.79 -3.78 12.62
C THR A 144 5.62 -5.15 13.23
N ILE A 145 5.32 -5.22 14.52
CA ILE A 145 4.97 -6.47 15.18
C ILE A 145 3.69 -6.30 16.01
N VAL A 146 2.72 -7.20 15.79
CA VAL A 146 1.47 -7.29 16.54
C VAL A 146 1.55 -8.53 17.45
N LEU A 147 1.65 -8.29 18.75
CA LEU A 147 1.80 -9.30 19.79
C LEU A 147 0.55 -9.36 20.65
N HIS A 148 0.05 -10.57 20.89
CA HIS A 148 -0.93 -10.85 21.97
C HIS A 148 -2.09 -9.84 22.00
N THR A 149 -3.05 -9.93 21.08
CA THR A 149 -4.12 -8.92 20.92
C THR A 149 -5.49 -9.49 21.31
N PRO A 150 -5.68 -9.93 22.58
CA PRO A 150 -6.51 -11.09 22.86
C PRO A 150 -7.98 -10.95 22.51
N HIS A 151 -8.53 -9.75 22.40
CA HIS A 151 -9.93 -9.58 22.04
C HIS A 151 -10.20 -8.42 21.07
N VAL A 152 -9.27 -8.16 20.12
CA VAL A 152 -9.41 -7.18 18.99
C VAL A 152 -9.23 -5.71 19.45
N ALA A 153 -9.01 -4.68 18.64
CA ALA A 153 -8.93 -4.56 17.18
C ALA A 153 -7.53 -4.21 16.67
N GLN A 154 -7.24 -4.44 15.41
CA GLN A 154 -6.01 -4.00 14.75
C GLN A 154 -6.43 -3.54 13.37
N THR A 155 -6.93 -2.31 13.21
CA THR A 155 -7.24 -1.72 11.92
C THR A 155 -6.06 -0.91 11.44
N LEU A 156 -5.61 -1.13 10.21
CA LEU A 156 -4.58 -0.38 9.54
C LEU A 156 -5.04 -0.20 8.09
N GLN A 157 -5.41 1.02 7.75
CA GLN A 157 -5.95 1.40 6.47
C GLN A 157 -5.35 2.69 5.96
N GLY A 158 -4.90 2.68 4.70
CA GLY A 158 -4.47 3.88 4.00
C GLY A 158 -3.17 4.50 4.54
N VAL A 159 -2.29 3.72 5.17
CA VAL A 159 -0.97 4.20 5.58
C VAL A 159 0.11 3.80 4.58
N GLU A 160 1.24 4.51 4.59
CA GLU A 160 2.47 4.08 3.90
C GLU A 160 3.48 3.56 4.93
N PHE A 161 3.98 2.34 4.71
CA PHE A 161 5.17 1.81 5.36
C PHE A 161 6.36 2.05 4.43
N ARG A 162 7.10 3.12 4.67
CA ARG A 162 8.25 3.49 3.84
C ARG A 162 9.53 2.96 4.47
N ARG A 163 10.29 2.19 3.71
CA ARG A 163 11.55 1.54 4.14
C ARG A 163 11.34 0.62 5.34
N PHE A 164 10.26 -0.16 5.28
CA PHE A 164 9.97 -1.20 6.26
C PHE A 164 10.38 -2.58 5.71
N GLY A 165 10.75 -3.50 6.61
CA GLY A 165 11.31 -4.81 6.32
C GLY A 165 12.80 -4.89 6.65
N GLN A 166 13.24 -6.03 7.16
CA GLN A 166 14.66 -6.31 7.42
C GLN A 166 15.07 -7.61 6.70
N GLN A 167 15.93 -7.49 5.69
CA GLN A 167 16.38 -8.64 4.91
C GLN A 167 17.17 -9.62 5.77
N GLY A 168 16.88 -10.92 5.62
CA GLY A 168 17.57 -11.98 6.37
C GLY A 168 17.15 -12.11 7.84
N ASN A 169 16.35 -11.17 8.36
CA ASN A 169 15.86 -11.22 9.74
C ASN A 169 14.42 -11.72 9.78
N LEU A 170 14.26 -12.97 10.20
CA LEU A 170 12.95 -13.60 10.32
C LEU A 170 12.04 -12.82 11.28
N GLY A 171 10.77 -12.64 10.90
CA GLY A 171 9.76 -11.98 11.73
C GLY A 171 9.93 -10.45 11.82
N ARG A 172 10.64 -9.83 10.88
CA ARG A 172 10.87 -8.38 10.79
C ARG A 172 10.34 -7.83 9.47
N TYR A 173 9.03 -7.99 9.28
CA TYR A 173 8.30 -7.58 8.08
C TYR A 173 7.65 -6.21 8.26
N PRO A 174 7.22 -5.54 7.17
CA PRO A 174 6.45 -4.31 7.26
C PRO A 174 5.20 -4.42 8.12
N VAL A 175 4.54 -5.58 8.08
CA VAL A 175 3.41 -5.95 8.94
C VAL A 175 3.60 -7.41 9.37
N HIS A 176 3.70 -7.68 10.67
CA HIS A 176 3.87 -9.04 11.20
C HIS A 176 2.96 -9.29 12.41
N PHE A 177 2.07 -10.29 12.32
CA PHE A 177 1.32 -10.81 13.47
C PHE A 177 2.10 -11.97 14.10
N HIS A 178 2.33 -11.89 15.40
CA HIS A 178 3.18 -12.82 16.13
C HIS A 178 2.48 -13.35 17.38
N MET A 179 2.22 -14.66 17.39
CA MET A 179 1.59 -15.37 18.51
C MET A 179 0.32 -14.67 19.03
N SER A 180 -0.54 -14.23 18.10
CA SER A 180 -1.71 -13.37 18.40
C SER A 180 -3.01 -14.14 18.67
N GLU A 181 -2.97 -15.47 18.70
CA GLU A 181 -4.15 -16.34 18.84
C GLU A 181 -5.26 -15.99 17.82
N SER A 182 -6.49 -15.73 18.28
CA SER A 182 -7.60 -15.30 17.41
C SER A 182 -7.50 -13.81 17.13
N VAL A 183 -7.45 -13.46 15.83
CA VAL A 183 -7.42 -12.08 15.35
C VAL A 183 -8.67 -11.70 14.54
N TYR A 184 -9.75 -12.48 14.67
CA TYR A 184 -11.02 -12.23 13.98
C TYR A 184 -11.51 -10.80 14.26
N GLY A 185 -11.71 -10.01 13.19
CA GLY A 185 -12.07 -8.59 13.27
C GLY A 185 -10.91 -7.61 13.03
N SER A 186 -9.66 -8.08 12.90
CA SER A 186 -8.54 -7.23 12.47
C SER A 186 -8.65 -6.86 10.98
N VAL A 187 -8.19 -5.67 10.60
CA VAL A 187 -8.23 -5.16 9.23
C VAL A 187 -6.86 -4.60 8.84
N VAL A 188 -6.30 -5.12 7.75
CA VAL A 188 -5.12 -4.54 7.10
C VAL A 188 -5.46 -4.38 5.62
N SER A 189 -5.76 -3.17 5.18
CA SER A 189 -6.16 -2.91 3.79
C SER A 189 -5.69 -1.56 3.31
N LYS A 190 -5.70 -1.29 2.00
CA LYS A 190 -5.39 0.04 1.43
C LYS A 190 -3.97 0.60 1.73
N ASN A 191 -3.12 -0.16 2.42
CA ASN A 191 -1.78 0.26 2.84
C ASN A 191 -0.79 0.16 1.68
N LEU A 192 0.20 1.05 1.67
CA LEU A 192 1.33 1.01 0.75
C LEU A 192 2.58 0.53 1.49
N VAL A 193 3.37 -0.33 0.87
CA VAL A 193 4.72 -0.70 1.33
C VAL A 193 5.69 -0.29 0.23
N ARG A 194 6.66 0.58 0.53
CA ARG A 194 7.59 1.16 -0.45
C ARG A 194 9.01 1.27 0.10
#